data_AF-A0A950Y8J0-F1
#
_entry.id   AF-A0A950Y8J0-F1
#
_cell.length_a   1.000
_cell.length_b   1.000
_cell.length_c   1.000
_cell.angle_alpha   90.00
_cell.angle_beta   90.00
_cell.angle_gamma   90.00
#
_symmetry.space_group_name_H-M   'P 1'
#
loop_
_entity.id
_entity.type
_entity.pdbx_description
1 polymer ?
#
loop_
_entity_poly.entity_id
_entity_poly.type
_entity_poly.pdbx_seq_one_letter_code
_entity_poly.pdbx_strand_id
1 'polypeptide(L)'
;MGAVTEGPFRHLNPGSYRIRLKLSGPSSRSDAGQAIAVLEILSQRDLLAHRLVTPSDIAKGEIELDFDVSTDQSNKPGFSMQTIVRTLAPIDLEISSLGCERLSHLSIESGRIRSLEVKEWLPLLWTGSHAMRKNGQIYYSSRKPGIVFHGPYWRLPKGRYQAVFKMEAQAPWLVGNALARAYAKSILSTLASLRRWISRVPDSTFRRRYPLCTFQAMSGETELASKVMFVDGWQLQKEVAIPFEVTASDSARPDFGFEFRLLAHGRLPFTFSSVTVHRTES
;
A
#
# COMPACT_ATOMS: atom_id res chain seq x y z
N MET A 1 0.93 -4.25 -13.29
CA MET A 1 -0.18 -4.58 -12.38
C MET A 1 -1.43 -3.97 -12.95
N GLY A 2 -2.54 -4.69 -12.91
CA GLY A 2 -3.83 -4.19 -13.38
C GLY A 2 -4.96 -4.84 -12.60
N ALA A 3 -6.16 -4.25 -12.71
CA ALA A 3 -7.38 -4.92 -12.32
C ALA A 3 -7.65 -6.08 -13.28
N VAL A 4 -7.94 -7.24 -12.72
CA VAL A 4 -8.37 -8.44 -13.47
C VAL A 4 -9.86 -8.35 -13.76
N THR A 5 -10.63 -7.81 -12.82
CA THR A 5 -12.04 -7.50 -13.02
C THR A 5 -12.43 -6.27 -12.22
N GLU A 6 -13.40 -5.54 -12.76
CA GLU A 6 -14.07 -4.41 -12.14
C GLU A 6 -15.58 -4.56 -12.38
N GLY A 7 -16.33 -4.84 -11.30
CA GLY A 7 -17.75 -5.13 -11.36
C GLY A 7 -18.10 -6.59 -10.99
N PRO A 8 -19.36 -7.02 -11.12
CA PRO A 8 -20.51 -6.22 -11.58
C PRO A 8 -20.89 -5.14 -10.58
N PHE A 9 -21.47 -4.05 -11.09
CA PHE A 9 -22.08 -3.00 -10.28
C PHE A 9 -23.49 -3.43 -9.86
N ARG A 10 -23.74 -3.57 -8.56
CA ARG A 10 -25.04 -4.02 -8.04
C ARG A 10 -25.50 -3.17 -6.88
N HIS A 11 -26.75 -2.70 -6.97
CA HIS A 11 -27.42 -2.20 -5.79
C HIS A 11 -27.79 -3.39 -4.89
N LEU A 12 -27.48 -3.28 -3.59
CA LEU A 12 -27.76 -4.30 -2.60
C LEU A 12 -28.60 -3.69 -1.49
N ASN A 13 -29.65 -4.38 -1.08
CA ASN A 13 -30.43 -4.02 0.10
C ASN A 13 -29.59 -4.20 1.38
N PRO A 14 -29.99 -3.63 2.53
CA PRO A 14 -29.28 -3.83 3.78
C PRO A 14 -29.23 -5.30 4.21
N GLY A 15 -28.13 -5.76 4.78
CA GLY A 15 -27.95 -7.14 5.28
C GLY A 15 -26.52 -7.65 5.15
N SER A 16 -26.31 -8.91 5.52
CA SER A 16 -25.02 -9.58 5.38
C SER A 16 -24.96 -10.38 4.08
N TYR A 17 -23.80 -10.34 3.42
CA TYR A 17 -23.54 -10.94 2.12
C TYR A 17 -22.23 -11.71 2.13
N ARG A 18 -22.11 -12.66 1.21
CA ARG A 18 -20.90 -13.41 0.92
C ARG A 18 -20.58 -13.37 -0.56
N ILE A 19 -19.36 -12.96 -0.88
CA ILE A 19 -18.78 -13.17 -2.20
C ILE A 19 -18.11 -14.55 -2.23
N ARG A 20 -18.41 -15.32 -3.27
CA ARG A 20 -17.64 -16.50 -3.68
C ARG A 20 -16.95 -16.22 -5.00
N LEU A 21 -15.63 -16.26 -5.00
CA LEU A 21 -14.80 -16.08 -6.17
C LEU A 21 -14.10 -17.40 -6.47
N LYS A 22 -14.37 -18.00 -7.64
CA LYS A 22 -13.59 -19.13 -8.15
C LYS A 22 -12.48 -18.61 -9.04
N LEU A 23 -11.26 -19.04 -8.76
CA LEU A 23 -10.07 -18.54 -9.41
C LEU A 23 -9.06 -19.66 -9.64
N SER A 24 -8.33 -19.55 -10.75
CA SER A 24 -7.26 -20.44 -11.17
C SER A 24 -6.04 -19.61 -11.57
N GLY A 25 -4.86 -20.23 -11.53
CA GLY A 25 -3.62 -19.59 -11.91
C GLY A 25 -2.41 -20.42 -11.49
N PRO A 26 -1.19 -19.98 -11.83
CA PRO A 26 0.02 -20.69 -11.45
C PRO A 26 0.21 -20.60 -9.94
N SER A 27 0.04 -21.74 -9.25
CA SER A 27 0.45 -21.91 -7.86
C SER A 27 1.97 -22.12 -7.81
N SER A 28 2.74 -21.11 -8.21
CA SER A 28 4.21 -21.21 -8.10
C SER A 28 4.58 -21.44 -6.63
N ARG A 29 5.72 -22.12 -6.38
CA ARG A 29 6.29 -22.33 -5.03
C ARG A 29 6.78 -21.03 -4.36
N SER A 30 6.17 -19.89 -4.65
CA SER A 30 6.37 -18.67 -3.88
C SER A 30 5.95 -18.90 -2.44
N ASP A 31 6.56 -18.14 -1.53
CA ASP A 31 6.28 -18.16 -0.10
C ASP A 31 4.77 -18.19 0.16
N ALA A 32 4.25 -19.28 0.75
CA ALA A 32 2.83 -19.60 0.73
C ALA A 32 1.95 -18.55 1.43
N GLY A 33 2.55 -17.74 2.32
CA GLY A 33 1.89 -16.64 3.00
C GLY A 33 1.89 -15.30 2.25
N GLN A 34 2.62 -15.18 1.14
CA GLN A 34 2.73 -13.91 0.44
C GLN A 34 1.50 -13.65 -0.45
N ALA A 35 0.85 -12.50 -0.26
CA ALA A 35 -0.25 -12.06 -1.11
C ALA A 35 0.20 -11.85 -2.57
N ILE A 36 -0.58 -12.37 -3.51
CA ILE A 36 -0.38 -12.28 -4.96
C ILE A 36 -1.47 -11.47 -5.65
N ALA A 37 -2.63 -11.31 -5.00
CA ALA A 37 -3.70 -10.43 -5.43
C ALA A 37 -4.45 -9.86 -4.22
N VAL A 38 -5.34 -8.91 -4.47
CA VAL A 38 -6.29 -8.36 -3.50
C VAL A 38 -7.68 -8.46 -4.11
N LEU A 39 -8.63 -8.93 -3.30
CA LEU A 39 -10.06 -8.82 -3.54
C LEU A 39 -10.60 -7.67 -2.69
N GLU A 40 -11.21 -6.67 -3.30
CA GLU A 40 -11.83 -5.52 -2.65
C GLU A 40 -13.31 -5.46 -3.02
N ILE A 41 -14.16 -5.21 -2.03
CA ILE A 41 -15.58 -4.92 -2.19
C ILE A 41 -15.79 -3.47 -1.79
N LEU A 42 -16.17 -2.65 -2.76
CA LEU A 42 -16.32 -1.21 -2.62
C LEU A 42 -17.75 -0.79 -2.92
N SER A 43 -18.14 0.39 -2.45
CA SER A 43 -19.23 1.16 -3.04
C SER A 43 -18.75 2.59 -3.22
N GLN A 44 -18.55 3.01 -4.47
CA GLN A 44 -17.83 4.23 -4.82
C GLN A 44 -16.42 4.25 -4.19
N ARG A 45 -16.25 4.92 -3.05
CA ARG A 45 -14.99 5.01 -2.29
C ARG A 45 -15.09 4.44 -0.88
N ASP A 46 -16.26 3.92 -0.50
CA ASP A 46 -16.46 3.26 0.78
C ASP A 46 -15.99 1.80 0.68
N LEU A 47 -14.97 1.44 1.46
CA LEU A 47 -14.52 0.06 1.58
C LEU A 47 -15.53 -0.75 2.39
N LEU A 48 -16.15 -1.76 1.78
CA LEU A 48 -17.08 -2.68 2.45
C LEU A 48 -16.36 -3.90 3.01
N ALA A 49 -15.42 -4.47 2.24
CA ALA A 49 -14.54 -5.55 2.69
C ALA A 49 -13.30 -5.65 1.79
N HIS A 50 -12.27 -6.31 2.30
CA HIS A 50 -11.11 -6.71 1.50
C HIS A 50 -10.55 -8.04 1.99
N ARG A 51 -9.82 -8.71 1.11
CA ARG A 51 -9.04 -9.90 1.44
C ARG A 51 -7.79 -9.97 0.58
N LEU A 52 -6.67 -10.30 1.20
CA LEU A 52 -5.46 -10.65 0.47
C LEU A 52 -5.59 -12.08 -0.06
N VAL A 53 -5.27 -12.27 -1.33
CA VAL A 53 -5.29 -13.56 -2.02
C VAL A 53 -3.88 -14.13 -2.02
N THR A 54 -3.72 -15.35 -1.51
CA THR A 54 -2.43 -16.05 -1.45
C THR A 54 -2.37 -17.22 -2.44
N PRO A 55 -1.18 -17.80 -2.70
CA PRO A 55 -1.06 -19.03 -3.49
C PRO A 55 -1.90 -20.19 -2.95
N SER A 56 -2.12 -20.28 -1.62
CA SER A 56 -2.98 -21.31 -1.05
C SER A 56 -4.45 -21.12 -1.40
N ASP A 57 -4.91 -19.88 -1.54
CA ASP A 57 -6.27 -19.59 -2.02
C ASP A 57 -6.44 -20.04 -3.48
N ILE A 58 -5.43 -19.81 -4.34
CA ILE A 58 -5.41 -20.32 -5.73
C ILE A 58 -5.47 -21.85 -5.75
N ALA A 59 -4.67 -22.51 -4.92
CA ALA A 59 -4.61 -23.97 -4.86
C ALA A 59 -5.94 -24.57 -4.39
N LYS A 60 -6.66 -23.88 -3.51
CA LYS A 60 -8.03 -24.24 -3.11
C LYS A 60 -9.05 -24.03 -4.25
N GLY A 61 -8.79 -23.08 -5.14
CA GLY A 61 -9.63 -22.74 -6.29
C GLY A 61 -10.84 -21.85 -5.96
N GLU A 62 -11.02 -21.48 -4.69
CA GLU A 62 -12.16 -20.69 -4.23
C GLU A 62 -11.85 -19.84 -3.00
N ILE A 63 -12.32 -18.59 -3.05
CA ILE A 63 -12.25 -17.61 -1.97
C ILE A 63 -13.66 -17.21 -1.56
N GLU A 64 -13.88 -17.15 -0.25
CA GLU A 64 -15.07 -16.56 0.34
C GLU A 64 -14.70 -15.26 1.07
N LEU A 65 -15.55 -14.24 0.96
CA LEU A 65 -15.44 -12.97 1.67
C LEU A 65 -16.81 -12.48 2.10
N ASP A 66 -17.00 -12.38 3.42
CA ASP A 66 -18.24 -11.88 4.01
C ASP A 66 -18.16 -10.37 4.23
N PHE A 67 -19.27 -9.69 4.01
CA PHE A 67 -19.39 -8.25 4.20
C PHE A 67 -20.82 -7.86 4.54
N ASP A 68 -20.99 -6.67 5.12
CA ASP A 68 -22.29 -6.15 5.51
C ASP A 68 -22.58 -4.87 4.74
N VAL A 69 -23.86 -4.68 4.42
CA VAL A 69 -24.40 -3.44 3.87
C VAL A 69 -25.37 -2.88 4.90
N SER A 70 -25.08 -1.71 5.46
CA SER A 70 -26.00 -1.03 6.37
C SER A 70 -27.15 -0.34 5.63
N THR A 71 -28.22 -0.04 6.35
CA THR A 71 -29.33 0.80 5.84
C THR A 71 -28.84 2.13 5.30
N ASP A 72 -27.94 2.80 6.04
CA ASP A 72 -27.37 4.07 5.62
C ASP A 72 -26.60 3.94 4.31
N GLN A 73 -25.76 2.90 4.17
CA GLN A 73 -25.00 2.64 2.95
C GLN A 73 -25.93 2.38 1.76
N SER A 74 -26.89 1.46 1.91
CA SER A 74 -27.84 1.12 0.84
C SER A 74 -28.65 2.32 0.37
N ASN A 75 -28.99 3.25 1.28
CA ASN A 75 -29.79 4.43 0.97
C ASN A 75 -28.97 5.60 0.41
N LYS A 76 -27.63 5.53 0.41
CA LYS A 76 -26.79 6.59 -0.17
C LYS A 76 -27.06 6.73 -1.68
N PRO A 77 -27.27 7.95 -2.19
CA PRO A 77 -27.36 8.19 -3.62
C PRO A 77 -26.15 7.62 -4.38
N GLY A 78 -26.42 6.82 -5.41
CA GLY A 78 -25.38 6.17 -6.21
C GLY A 78 -24.69 4.98 -5.53
N PHE A 79 -25.23 4.45 -4.43
CA PHE A 79 -24.74 3.20 -3.85
C PHE A 79 -24.80 2.07 -4.88
N SER A 80 -23.64 1.49 -5.16
CA SER A 80 -23.50 0.33 -6.02
C SER A 80 -22.27 -0.45 -5.60
N MET A 81 -22.48 -1.69 -5.17
CA MET A 81 -21.41 -2.61 -4.82
C MET A 81 -20.58 -2.90 -6.07
N GLN A 82 -19.27 -2.82 -5.92
CA GLN A 82 -18.25 -3.08 -6.91
C GLN A 82 -17.28 -4.12 -6.35
N THR A 83 -17.00 -5.16 -7.12
CA THR A 83 -15.94 -6.12 -6.82
C THR A 83 -14.72 -5.79 -7.67
N ILE A 84 -13.57 -5.65 -7.02
CA ILE A 84 -12.28 -5.42 -7.68
C ILE A 84 -11.35 -6.57 -7.30
N VAL A 85 -10.77 -7.22 -8.31
CA VAL A 85 -9.65 -8.15 -8.12
C VAL A 85 -8.44 -7.58 -8.80
N ARG A 86 -7.36 -7.38 -8.04
CA ARG A 86 -6.11 -6.79 -8.56
C ARG A 86 -4.91 -7.66 -8.23
N THR A 87 -4.13 -7.99 -9.24
CA THR A 87 -2.84 -8.68 -9.05
C THR A 87 -1.78 -7.75 -8.43
N LEU A 88 -0.98 -8.30 -7.53
CA LEU A 88 0.15 -7.64 -6.88
C LEU A 88 1.48 -7.91 -7.58
N ALA A 89 1.53 -8.92 -8.45
CA ALA A 89 2.67 -9.24 -9.31
C ALA A 89 2.17 -9.61 -10.71
N PRO A 90 3.03 -9.64 -11.74
CA PRO A 90 2.66 -10.21 -13.03
C PRO A 90 2.36 -11.71 -12.85
N ILE A 91 1.07 -12.06 -12.79
CA ILE A 91 0.59 -13.42 -12.65
C ILE A 91 -0.65 -13.60 -13.52
N ASP A 92 -0.72 -14.73 -14.20
CA ASP A 92 -1.89 -15.13 -14.97
C ASP A 92 -2.96 -15.65 -14.01
N LEU A 93 -3.88 -14.76 -13.64
CA LEU A 93 -5.01 -15.07 -12.77
C LEU A 93 -6.28 -15.14 -13.62
N GLU A 94 -6.96 -16.27 -13.57
CA GLU A 94 -8.25 -16.50 -14.23
C GLU A 94 -9.36 -16.50 -13.19
N ILE A 95 -10.47 -15.84 -13.49
CA ILE A 95 -11.69 -15.83 -12.69
C ILE A 95 -12.77 -16.58 -13.47
N SER A 96 -13.15 -17.77 -13.00
CA SER A 96 -14.15 -18.60 -13.68
C SER A 96 -15.57 -18.38 -13.18
N SER A 97 -15.74 -17.87 -11.95
CA SER A 97 -17.05 -17.57 -11.37
C SER A 97 -16.95 -16.51 -10.28
N LEU A 98 -17.93 -15.61 -10.26
CA LEU A 98 -18.15 -14.64 -9.18
C LEU A 98 -19.62 -14.71 -8.75
N GLY A 99 -19.86 -15.17 -7.54
CA GLY A 99 -21.18 -15.24 -6.91
C GLY A 99 -21.28 -14.27 -5.73
N CYS A 100 -22.48 -13.73 -5.51
CA CYS A 100 -22.82 -12.96 -4.32
C CYS A 100 -24.11 -13.53 -3.74
N GLU A 101 -24.05 -14.09 -2.53
CA GLU A 101 -25.22 -14.58 -1.82
C GLU A 101 -25.54 -13.69 -0.63
N ARG A 102 -26.83 -13.48 -0.37
CA ARG A 102 -27.28 -12.80 0.85
C ARG A 102 -27.41 -13.84 1.96
N LEU A 103 -26.67 -13.65 3.05
CA LEU A 103 -26.65 -14.55 4.20
C LEU A 103 -27.79 -14.23 5.19
N SER A 104 -28.09 -12.94 5.38
CA SER A 104 -29.10 -12.49 6.33
C SER A 104 -29.77 -11.19 5.87
N HIS A 105 -30.98 -10.96 6.38
CA HIS A 105 -31.72 -9.71 6.20
C HIS A 105 -31.54 -8.74 7.38
N LEU A 106 -30.87 -9.17 8.44
CA LEU A 106 -30.66 -8.34 9.62
C LEU A 106 -29.64 -7.26 9.30
N SER A 107 -30.07 -6.00 9.34
CA SER A 107 -29.16 -4.87 9.22
C SER A 107 -28.27 -4.85 10.45
N ILE A 108 -26.96 -4.89 10.25
CA ILE A 108 -26.01 -4.58 11.30
C ILE A 108 -25.96 -3.06 11.42
N GLU A 109 -25.99 -2.54 12.65
CA GLU A 109 -25.87 -1.11 12.88
C GLU A 109 -24.54 -0.57 12.30
N SER A 110 -24.66 0.58 11.66
CA SER A 110 -23.62 1.31 10.94
C SER A 110 -22.58 1.90 11.92
N GLY A 111 -21.78 1.05 12.57
CA GLY A 111 -20.74 1.49 13.51
C GLY A 111 -19.31 1.17 13.06
N ARG A 112 -19.11 0.12 12.26
CA ARG A 112 -17.77 -0.36 11.91
C ARG A 112 -17.24 0.32 10.65
N ILE A 113 -16.09 0.95 10.79
CA ILE A 113 -15.40 1.64 9.70
C ILE A 113 -14.30 0.71 9.20
N ARG A 114 -14.62 -0.06 8.17
CA ARG A 114 -13.78 -1.17 7.68
C ARG A 114 -12.39 -0.73 7.21
N SER A 115 -12.25 0.49 6.69
CA SER A 115 -10.95 1.06 6.32
C SER A 115 -10.00 1.20 7.52
N LEU A 116 -10.51 1.32 8.74
CA LEU A 116 -9.71 1.37 9.97
C LEU A 116 -9.35 0.00 10.53
N GLU A 117 -9.98 -1.08 10.04
CA GLU A 117 -9.67 -2.47 10.42
C GLU A 117 -8.45 -3.02 9.64
N VAL A 118 -8.03 -2.31 8.59
CA VAL A 118 -6.89 -2.67 7.73
C VAL A 118 -5.58 -2.46 8.49
N LYS A 119 -4.92 -3.57 8.85
CA LYS A 119 -3.64 -3.54 9.58
C LYS A 119 -2.44 -3.15 8.71
N GLU A 120 -2.46 -3.54 7.44
CA GLU A 120 -1.33 -3.38 6.53
C GLU A 120 -1.85 -2.86 5.18
N TRP A 121 -1.51 -1.62 4.88
CA TRP A 121 -1.99 -0.88 3.72
C TRP A 121 -1.12 -1.07 2.49
N LEU A 122 0.15 -1.50 2.65
CA LEU A 122 1.09 -1.58 1.53
C LEU A 122 0.55 -2.42 0.35
N PRO A 123 -0.08 -3.60 0.52
CA PRO A 123 -0.67 -4.36 -0.60
C PRO A 123 -1.76 -3.61 -1.36
N LEU A 124 -2.45 -2.69 -0.70
CA LEU A 124 -3.63 -1.98 -1.20
C LEU A 124 -3.22 -0.75 -2.03
N LEU A 125 -1.95 -0.35 -1.95
CA LEU A 125 -1.38 0.72 -2.75
C LEU A 125 -1.08 0.25 -4.18
N TRP A 126 -1.38 1.13 -5.13
CA TRP A 126 -1.01 1.02 -6.53
C TRP A 126 0.44 1.43 -6.71
N THR A 127 1.20 0.70 -7.53
CA THR A 127 2.57 1.09 -7.88
C THR A 127 2.56 2.03 -9.08
N GLY A 128 3.34 3.10 -9.02
CA GLY A 128 3.63 3.95 -10.16
C GLY A 128 4.60 3.30 -11.15
N SER A 129 4.80 3.94 -12.30
CA SER A 129 5.62 3.43 -13.43
C SER A 129 7.09 3.22 -13.10
N HIS A 130 7.60 3.86 -12.05
CA HIS A 130 9.01 3.78 -11.64
C HIS A 130 9.27 2.80 -10.49
N ALA A 131 8.24 2.07 -10.06
CA ALA A 131 8.32 1.10 -9.00
C ALA A 131 7.81 -0.27 -9.45
N MET A 132 8.27 -1.31 -8.77
CA MET A 132 7.78 -2.67 -8.95
C MET A 132 7.51 -3.31 -7.61
N ARG A 133 6.54 -4.21 -7.56
CA ARG A 133 6.30 -5.03 -6.37
C ARG A 133 7.03 -6.36 -6.52
N LYS A 134 7.70 -6.78 -5.45
CA LYS A 134 8.38 -8.07 -5.36
C LYS A 134 8.35 -8.51 -3.91
N ASN A 135 8.09 -9.78 -3.63
CA ASN A 135 8.11 -10.32 -2.27
C ASN A 135 7.27 -9.52 -1.25
N GLY A 136 6.08 -9.07 -1.64
CA GLY A 136 5.18 -8.23 -0.83
C GLY A 136 5.60 -6.76 -0.70
N GLN A 137 6.81 -6.40 -1.11
CA GLN A 137 7.43 -5.09 -0.94
C GLN A 137 7.36 -4.26 -2.22
N ILE A 138 7.38 -2.93 -2.09
CA ILE A 138 7.49 -2.01 -3.25
C ILE A 138 8.94 -1.54 -3.38
N TYR A 139 9.55 -1.83 -4.52
CA TYR A 139 10.91 -1.44 -4.86
C TYR A 139 10.89 -0.28 -5.83
N TYR A 140 11.68 0.73 -5.51
CA TYR A 140 12.03 1.81 -6.41
C TYR A 140 13.51 1.67 -6.75
N SER A 141 13.81 1.32 -8.00
CA SER A 141 15.18 1.18 -8.52
C SER A 141 15.54 2.25 -9.54
N SER A 142 14.56 3.04 -9.98
CA SER A 142 14.73 4.11 -10.95
C SER A 142 15.62 5.22 -10.37
N ARG A 143 16.60 5.69 -11.15
CA ARG A 143 17.28 6.97 -10.85
C ARG A 143 16.58 8.17 -11.50
N LYS A 144 15.28 8.04 -11.77
CA LYS A 144 14.45 9.09 -12.37
C LYS A 144 13.34 9.48 -11.41
N PRO A 145 13.13 10.78 -11.14
CA PRO A 145 12.02 11.23 -10.32
C PRO A 145 10.68 10.71 -10.83
N GLY A 146 9.73 10.48 -9.93
CA GLY A 146 8.38 10.07 -10.30
C GLY A 146 7.59 9.41 -9.18
N ILE A 147 6.34 9.05 -9.46
CA ILE A 147 5.46 8.39 -8.50
C ILE A 147 5.94 6.94 -8.28
N VAL A 148 6.13 6.59 -7.02
CA VAL A 148 6.47 5.23 -6.58
C VAL A 148 5.21 4.43 -6.29
N PHE A 149 4.30 4.99 -5.51
CA PHE A 149 3.00 4.42 -5.23
C PHE A 149 1.94 5.49 -4.99
N HIS A 150 0.67 5.10 -5.12
CA HIS A 150 -0.48 5.93 -4.83
C HIS A 150 -1.70 5.09 -4.35
N GLY A 151 -2.77 5.76 -3.89
CA GLY A 151 -4.00 5.12 -3.42
C GLY A 151 -4.07 4.92 -1.89
N PRO A 152 -5.04 4.14 -1.37
CA PRO A 152 -6.01 3.31 -2.10
C PRO A 152 -7.30 4.05 -2.54
N TYR A 153 -7.39 5.37 -2.37
CA TYR A 153 -8.56 6.20 -2.73
C TYR A 153 -9.82 5.96 -1.91
N TRP A 154 -9.68 5.39 -0.72
CA TRP A 154 -10.81 5.09 0.15
C TRP A 154 -11.31 6.31 0.91
N ARG A 155 -12.58 6.30 1.30
CA ARG A 155 -13.11 7.26 2.25
C ARG A 155 -12.61 6.92 3.66
N LEU A 156 -12.02 7.91 4.33
CA LEU A 156 -11.75 7.92 5.77
C LEU A 156 -12.78 8.80 6.49
N PRO A 157 -13.24 8.41 7.70
CA PRO A 157 -14.09 9.27 8.50
C PRO A 157 -13.27 10.46 9.03
N LYS A 158 -13.96 11.53 9.45
CA LYS A 158 -13.29 12.63 10.14
C LYS A 158 -12.47 12.13 11.33
N GLY A 159 -11.33 12.75 11.57
CA GLY A 159 -10.46 12.40 12.70
C GLY A 159 -8.99 12.68 12.41
N ARG A 160 -8.16 12.47 13.43
CA ARG A 160 -6.70 12.55 13.32
C ARG A 160 -6.09 11.18 13.16
N TYR A 161 -5.09 11.12 12.30
CA TYR A 161 -4.45 9.88 11.90
C TYR A 161 -2.95 10.04 11.88
N GLN A 162 -2.27 8.90 11.91
CA GLN A 162 -0.86 8.82 11.66
C GLN A 162 -0.60 7.62 10.74
N ALA A 163 0.07 7.90 9.63
CA ALA A 163 0.61 6.89 8.74
C ALA A 163 2.06 6.60 9.11
N VAL A 164 2.43 5.33 9.23
CA VAL A 164 3.79 4.89 9.51
C VAL A 164 4.29 4.05 8.34
N PHE A 165 5.35 4.52 7.70
CA PHE A 165 5.99 3.84 6.57
C PHE A 165 7.30 3.21 7.02
N LYS A 166 7.48 1.92 6.74
CA LYS A 166 8.78 1.26 6.92
C LYS A 166 9.48 1.17 5.58
N MET A 167 10.67 1.77 5.50
CA MET A 167 11.46 1.76 4.27
C MET A 167 12.94 1.52 4.52
N GLU A 168 13.60 1.00 3.49
CA GLU A 168 15.04 0.78 3.45
C GLU A 168 15.65 1.42 2.19
N ALA A 169 16.55 2.38 2.36
CA ALA A 169 17.29 3.00 1.25
C ALA A 169 18.59 2.24 0.98
N GLN A 170 18.89 1.92 -0.28
CA GLN A 170 20.15 1.28 -0.64
C GLN A 170 21.29 2.29 -0.61
N ALA A 171 22.43 1.89 -0.02
CA ALA A 171 23.59 2.76 0.07
C ALA A 171 24.15 3.13 -1.33
N PRO A 172 24.44 4.41 -1.61
CA PRO A 172 24.85 4.90 -2.93
C PRO A 172 26.05 4.18 -3.57
N TRP A 173 26.98 3.69 -2.76
CA TRP A 173 28.30 3.22 -3.20
C TRP A 173 28.33 1.75 -3.67
N LEU A 174 27.28 0.97 -3.41
CA LEU A 174 27.17 -0.42 -3.87
C LEU A 174 26.75 -0.54 -5.35
N VAL A 175 26.11 0.49 -5.89
CA VAL A 175 25.43 0.45 -7.20
C VAL A 175 26.33 0.91 -8.35
N GLY A 176 27.60 1.27 -8.11
CA GLY A 176 28.47 1.87 -9.14
C GLY A 176 29.84 1.23 -9.34
N ASN A 177 30.48 0.67 -8.31
CA ASN A 177 31.85 0.18 -8.44
C ASN A 177 31.91 -1.33 -8.19
N ALA A 178 32.17 -2.10 -9.25
CA ALA A 178 32.61 -3.50 -9.12
C ALA A 178 33.82 -3.61 -8.18
N LEU A 179 34.71 -2.60 -8.22
CA LEU A 179 35.81 -2.39 -7.29
C LEU A 179 35.35 -2.24 -5.83
N ALA A 180 34.29 -1.49 -5.54
CA ALA A 180 33.80 -1.29 -4.17
C ALA A 180 33.09 -2.54 -3.61
N ARG A 181 32.47 -3.36 -4.47
CA ARG A 181 31.94 -4.68 -4.06
C ARG A 181 33.05 -5.69 -3.79
N ALA A 182 34.10 -5.70 -4.62
CA ALA A 182 35.30 -6.49 -4.38
C ALA A 182 36.05 -6.02 -3.11
N TYR A 183 36.16 -4.70 -2.92
CA TYR A 183 36.71 -4.08 -1.71
C TYR A 183 35.88 -4.36 -0.47
N ALA A 184 34.54 -4.29 -0.52
CA ALA A 184 33.69 -4.58 0.63
C ALA A 184 33.83 -6.03 1.10
N LYS A 185 33.91 -7.00 0.16
CA LYS A 185 34.22 -8.39 0.48
C LYS A 185 35.62 -8.57 1.07
N SER A 186 36.58 -7.77 0.62
CA SER A 186 37.97 -7.75 1.13
C SER A 186 38.15 -6.97 2.44
N ILE A 187 37.29 -6.03 2.77
CA ILE A 187 37.39 -5.11 3.93
C ILE A 187 36.44 -5.49 5.08
N LEU A 188 35.45 -6.35 4.84
CA LEU A 188 34.71 -6.95 5.96
C LEU A 188 35.63 -7.71 6.94
N SER A 189 36.84 -8.11 6.52
CA SER A 189 37.90 -8.62 7.41
C SER A 189 38.76 -7.54 8.09
N THR A 190 38.61 -6.25 7.73
CA THR A 190 39.38 -5.10 8.25
C THR A 190 38.49 -3.90 8.58
N LEU A 191 37.34 -4.14 9.20
CA LEU A 191 36.36 -3.11 9.61
C LEU A 191 36.93 -2.00 10.53
N ALA A 192 38.04 -2.26 11.23
CA ALA A 192 38.68 -1.27 12.11
C ALA A 192 39.41 -0.14 11.35
N SER A 193 39.96 -0.42 10.17
CA SER A 193 40.76 0.52 9.39
C SER A 193 39.87 1.51 8.62
N LEU A 194 38.74 1.03 8.11
CA LEU A 194 37.76 1.85 7.39
C LEU A 194 37.08 2.85 8.32
N ARG A 195 36.73 2.44 9.55
CA ARG A 195 36.13 3.30 10.56
C ARG A 195 37.05 4.48 10.94
N ARG A 196 38.37 4.24 10.97
CA ARG A 196 39.41 5.23 11.31
C ARG A 196 39.74 6.20 10.18
N TRP A 197 39.57 5.78 8.93
CA TRP A 197 39.70 6.65 7.76
C TRP A 197 38.47 7.54 7.56
N ILE A 198 37.27 6.96 7.73
CA ILE A 198 36.00 7.70 7.62
C ILE A 198 35.89 8.79 8.70
N SER A 199 36.41 8.56 9.90
CA SER A 199 36.44 9.57 10.97
C SER A 199 37.38 10.76 10.68
N ARG A 200 38.20 10.72 9.62
CA ARG A 200 39.10 11.80 9.21
C ARG A 200 38.55 12.67 8.08
N VAL A 201 37.41 12.31 7.47
CA VAL A 201 36.76 13.15 6.47
C VAL A 201 36.02 14.28 7.19
N PRO A 202 36.26 15.56 6.84
CA PRO A 202 35.56 16.68 7.46
C PRO A 202 34.05 16.54 7.33
N ASP A 203 33.36 16.58 8.46
CA ASP A 203 31.90 16.41 8.59
C ASP A 203 31.10 17.37 7.68
N SER A 204 31.67 18.54 7.38
CA SER A 204 31.08 19.55 6.49
C SER A 204 30.92 19.12 5.02
N THR A 205 31.75 18.19 4.53
CA THR A 205 31.71 17.74 3.13
C THR A 205 30.61 16.71 2.84
N PHE A 206 30.13 16.01 3.88
CA PHE A 206 29.12 14.95 3.75
C PHE A 206 27.70 15.36 4.18
N ARG A 207 27.52 16.54 4.79
CA ARG A 207 26.22 17.07 5.24
C ARG A 207 25.35 17.68 4.14
N ARG A 208 25.55 17.33 2.86
CA ARG A 208 24.55 17.67 1.84
C ARG A 208 23.35 16.74 2.00
N ARG A 209 22.34 17.21 2.72
CA ARG A 209 21.03 16.56 2.80
C ARG A 209 20.38 16.58 1.44
N TYR A 210 20.28 15.41 0.82
CA TYR A 210 19.61 15.26 -0.46
C TYR A 210 18.21 14.70 -0.23
N PRO A 211 17.15 15.31 -0.81
CA PRO A 211 15.82 14.76 -0.72
C PRO A 211 15.80 13.42 -1.48
N LEU A 212 15.30 12.39 -0.80
CA LEU A 212 15.14 11.04 -1.31
C LEU A 212 13.78 10.90 -1.96
N CYS A 213 12.74 11.21 -1.19
CA CYS A 213 11.35 11.15 -1.60
C CYS A 213 10.49 12.11 -0.77
N THR A 214 9.30 12.41 -1.28
CA THR A 214 8.25 13.15 -0.59
C THR A 214 7.05 12.24 -0.42
N PHE A 215 6.63 12.06 0.83
CA PHE A 215 5.38 11.41 1.16
C PHE A 215 4.29 12.47 1.26
N GLN A 216 3.11 12.15 0.74
CA GLN A 216 1.93 13.02 0.81
C GLN A 216 0.72 12.18 1.23
N ALA A 217 -0.11 12.75 2.09
CA ALA A 217 -1.46 12.31 2.37
C ALA A 217 -2.41 13.30 1.70
N MET A 218 -3.32 12.84 0.85
CA MET A 218 -4.14 13.69 -0.02
C MET A 218 -5.64 13.42 0.17
N SER A 219 -6.45 14.45 -0.10
CA SER A 219 -7.91 14.47 -0.19
C SER A 219 -8.27 14.96 -1.60
N GLY A 220 -8.34 14.04 -2.57
CA GLY A 220 -8.41 14.43 -3.99
C GLY A 220 -7.15 15.21 -4.41
N GLU A 221 -7.32 16.48 -4.78
CA GLU A 221 -6.20 17.38 -5.14
C GLU A 221 -5.62 18.15 -3.94
N THR A 222 -6.26 18.10 -2.78
CA THR A 222 -5.82 18.82 -1.58
C THR A 222 -4.79 18.02 -0.81
N GLU A 223 -3.61 18.59 -0.55
CA GLU A 223 -2.61 18.00 0.34
C GLU A 223 -3.03 18.19 1.81
N LEU A 224 -3.22 17.09 2.54
CA LEU A 224 -3.52 17.08 3.98
C LEU A 224 -2.25 17.17 4.82
N ALA A 225 -1.19 16.48 4.37
CA ALA A 225 0.12 16.50 5.00
C ALA A 225 1.19 16.06 4.00
N SER A 226 2.41 16.59 4.15
CA SER A 226 3.58 16.06 3.46
C SER A 226 4.80 15.98 4.35
N LYS A 227 5.71 15.06 3.99
CA LYS A 227 6.99 14.90 4.65
C LYS A 227 8.07 14.57 3.64
N VAL A 228 9.06 15.46 3.54
CA VAL A 228 10.25 15.22 2.73
C VAL A 228 11.24 14.41 3.54
N MET A 229 11.69 13.31 2.96
CA MET A 229 12.69 12.45 3.55
C MET A 229 14.04 12.74 2.94
N PHE A 230 15.02 13.00 3.80
CA PHE A 230 16.40 13.21 3.42
C PHE A 230 17.22 11.98 3.80
N VAL A 231 18.25 11.70 3.00
CA VAL A 231 19.31 10.78 3.43
C VAL A 231 20.20 11.52 4.42
N ASP A 232 20.19 11.07 5.68
CA ASP A 232 21.01 11.60 6.75
C ASP A 232 21.92 10.48 7.26
N GLY A 233 23.18 10.47 6.81
CA GLY A 233 24.16 9.45 7.17
C GLY A 233 23.94 8.07 6.54
N TRP A 234 24.37 7.03 7.27
CA TRP A 234 24.50 5.65 6.79
C TRP A 234 23.33 4.73 7.16
N GLN A 235 22.30 5.23 7.85
CA GLN A 235 21.20 4.36 8.28
C GLN A 235 20.28 4.05 7.10
N LEU A 236 20.31 2.77 6.69
CA LEU A 236 19.52 2.24 5.59
C LEU A 236 18.03 2.12 5.96
N GLN A 237 17.69 1.77 7.20
CA GLN A 237 16.29 1.55 7.62
C GLN A 237 15.73 2.73 8.39
N LYS A 238 14.55 3.20 7.98
CA LYS A 238 13.87 4.31 8.65
C LYS A 238 12.37 4.08 8.67
N GLU A 239 11.79 4.27 9.85
CA GLU A 239 10.36 4.44 10.01
C GLU A 239 10.02 5.93 9.84
N VAL A 240 8.99 6.21 9.04
CA VAL A 240 8.54 7.56 8.74
C VAL A 240 7.10 7.69 9.20
N ALA A 241 6.87 8.44 10.27
CA ALA A 241 5.54 8.81 10.71
C ALA A 241 5.08 10.12 10.05
N ILE A 242 3.83 10.17 9.60
CA ILE A 242 3.16 11.33 9.00
C ILE A 242 1.80 11.50 9.66
N PRO A 243 1.63 12.47 10.56
CA PRO A 243 0.32 12.82 11.07
C PRO A 243 -0.49 13.56 9.99
N PHE A 244 -1.80 13.35 9.95
CA PHE A 244 -2.72 14.09 9.10
C PHE A 244 -4.11 14.14 9.74
N GLU A 245 -4.92 15.11 9.32
CA GLU A 245 -6.30 15.28 9.79
C GLU A 245 -7.25 15.19 8.60
N VAL A 246 -8.34 14.43 8.77
CA VAL A 246 -9.48 14.42 7.85
C VAL A 246 -10.57 15.24 8.52
N THR A 247 -10.95 16.35 7.89
CA THR A 247 -11.99 17.21 8.46
C THR A 247 -13.39 16.63 8.22
N ALA A 248 -14.38 17.15 8.93
CA ALA A 248 -15.78 16.83 8.64
C ALA A 248 -16.15 17.19 7.19
N SER A 249 -15.65 18.33 6.70
CA SER A 249 -15.89 18.79 5.32
C SER A 249 -15.29 17.84 4.28
N ASP A 250 -14.06 17.36 4.50
CA ASP A 250 -13.44 16.34 3.65
C ASP A 250 -14.30 15.08 3.59
N SER A 251 -14.64 14.52 4.76
CA SER A 251 -15.38 13.25 4.83
C SER A 251 -16.79 13.31 4.24
N ALA A 252 -17.42 14.50 4.24
CA ALA A 252 -18.77 14.73 3.73
C ALA A 252 -18.83 14.86 2.20
N ARG A 253 -17.69 15.08 1.52
CA ARG A 253 -17.65 15.21 0.08
C ARG A 253 -17.97 13.87 -0.62
N PRO A 254 -18.92 13.84 -1.58
CA PRO A 254 -19.23 12.62 -2.34
C PRO A 254 -18.03 12.05 -3.10
N ASP A 255 -17.16 12.95 -3.57
CA ASP A 255 -15.94 12.65 -4.32
C ASP A 255 -14.70 12.57 -3.42
N PHE A 256 -14.84 12.45 -2.09
CA PHE A 256 -13.68 12.33 -1.21
C PHE A 256 -13.08 10.93 -1.27
N GLY A 257 -11.79 10.88 -1.58
CA GLY A 257 -10.96 9.68 -1.57
C GLY A 257 -9.61 10.05 -1.01
N PHE A 258 -9.27 9.42 0.09
CA PHE A 258 -7.99 9.53 0.72
C PHE A 258 -6.96 8.70 -0.05
N GLU A 259 -5.83 9.31 -0.39
CA GLU A 259 -4.69 8.59 -0.94
C GLU A 259 -3.40 8.96 -0.22
N PHE A 260 -2.51 7.98 -0.12
CA PHE A 260 -1.09 8.27 0.01
C PHE A 260 -0.49 8.44 -1.38
N ARG A 261 0.46 9.35 -1.51
CA ARG A 261 1.31 9.47 -2.69
C ARG A 261 2.76 9.51 -2.25
N LEU A 262 3.60 8.74 -2.92
CA LEU A 262 5.04 8.82 -2.74
C LEU A 262 5.71 9.25 -4.03
N LEU A 263 6.41 10.38 -3.98
CA LEU A 263 7.20 10.94 -5.06
C LEU A 263 8.68 10.69 -4.78
N ALA A 264 9.36 9.95 -5.65
CA ALA A 264 10.81 9.83 -5.61
C ALA A 264 11.48 10.99 -6.33
N HIS A 265 12.66 11.40 -5.85
CA HIS A 265 13.48 12.47 -6.46
C HIS A 265 14.63 11.95 -7.33
N GLY A 266 14.65 10.65 -7.67
CA GLY A 266 15.58 10.11 -8.67
C GLY A 266 16.99 9.76 -8.20
N ARG A 267 17.31 9.80 -6.90
CA ARG A 267 18.71 9.72 -6.47
C ARG A 267 19.18 8.36 -6.00
N LEU A 268 18.39 7.68 -5.17
CA LEU A 268 18.80 6.44 -4.54
C LEU A 268 17.68 5.41 -4.60
N PRO A 269 18.00 4.13 -4.88
CA PRO A 269 17.04 3.05 -4.75
C PRO A 269 16.58 2.90 -3.31
N PHE A 270 15.34 2.47 -3.13
CA PHE A 270 14.79 2.13 -1.82
C PHE A 270 13.66 1.09 -1.96
N THR A 271 13.34 0.47 -0.84
CA THR A 271 12.31 -0.56 -0.71
C THR A 271 11.35 -0.18 0.41
N PHE A 272 10.06 -0.41 0.22
CA PHE A 272 9.02 -0.30 1.24
C PHE A 272 8.54 -1.67 1.66
N SER A 273 8.47 -1.88 2.97
CA SER A 273 8.08 -3.16 3.55
C SER A 273 6.76 -3.13 4.32
N SER A 274 6.30 -1.95 4.76
CA SER A 274 5.04 -1.83 5.48
C SER A 274 4.50 -0.39 5.43
N VAL A 275 3.18 -0.28 5.40
CA VAL A 275 2.43 0.95 5.64
C VAL A 275 1.31 0.65 6.61
N THR A 276 1.32 1.29 7.76
CA THR A 276 0.21 1.20 8.73
C THR A 276 -0.44 2.57 8.89
N VAL A 277 -1.75 2.57 9.14
CA VAL A 277 -2.50 3.79 9.43
C VAL A 277 -3.30 3.53 10.70
N HIS A 278 -3.15 4.41 11.68
CA HIS A 278 -3.94 4.36 12.90
C HIS A 278 -4.59 5.72 13.15
N ARG A 279 -5.82 5.68 13.68
CA ARG A 279 -6.51 6.87 14.18
C ARG A 279 -5.95 7.19 15.57
N THR A 280 -5.54 8.43 15.80
CA THR A 280 -4.88 8.85 17.04
C THR A 280 -5.85 9.48 18.05
N GLU A 281 -6.97 10.02 17.58
CA GLU A 281 -8.00 10.63 18.42
C GLU A 281 -9.39 10.24 17.88
N SER A 282 -10.27 9.76 18.77
CA SER A 282 -11.65 9.39 18.47
C SER A 282 -12.58 10.59 18.55
#